data_AF-K1KQN2-F1
#
_entry.id   AF-K1KQN2-F1
#
_cell.length_a   1.000
_cell.length_b   1.000
_cell.length_c   1.000
_cell.angle_alpha   90.00
_cell.angle_beta   90.00
_cell.angle_gamma   90.00
#
_symmetry.space_group_name_H-M   'P 1'
#
loop_
_entity.id
_entity.type
_entity.pdbx_description
1 polymer ?
#
loop_
_entity_poly.entity_id
_entity_poly.type
_entity_poly.pdbx_seq_one_letter_code
_entity_poly.pdbx_strand_id
1 'polypeptide(L)'
;MTTWNLNQMQRHLLICNGATCMGAGAEEVTKQIRDEIRKNRLDEMIHTSRTRCNGRCKDKCVVIDYPKGTWYSVQDEETSRAIVQDTAEESSIIYSVEHGERIRHENRIKGIDKYKKGRGPLKKAVLFVGHGSRLEAGNEEVRQFVEQTKTYIDPALLVETCFLEFASPNIEDGIQLCVERGADEVHVIPIILLHAGHSKMHIPAEIEHAREHFPDVRFTYGQTIGIHEEIFEILKSRLTEVGFNPDEKHDDTAILLIARGGSDPYANGDFYKITRLLWEKLDVPIVESAFMGVTTPSVEQGIERCIRLGAKKIVMLPYFLFTGVLMERMAKMVQQFTEQYEDVDFLLANYFGYHPNLKKVLLERMDQALDGTSTGMIDLENFRKYAEEHGYEHHHHH
;
A
#
# COMPACT_ATOMS: atom_id res chain seq x y z
N MET A 1 13.87 9.94 -41.45
CA MET A 1 13.39 11.15 -40.77
C MET A 1 12.92 12.11 -41.84
N THR A 2 11.61 12.36 -41.90
CA THR A 2 11.06 13.37 -42.80
C THR A 2 11.19 14.73 -42.11
N THR A 3 11.84 15.69 -42.76
CA THR A 3 11.88 17.07 -42.27
C THR A 3 10.58 17.76 -42.68
N TRP A 4 9.78 18.18 -41.70
CA TRP A 4 8.52 18.88 -41.96
C TRP A 4 8.80 20.37 -42.22
N ASN A 5 8.12 20.94 -43.21
CA ASN A 5 8.16 22.38 -43.46
C ASN A 5 7.19 23.08 -42.50
N LEU A 6 7.71 23.78 -41.50
CA LEU A 6 6.92 24.45 -40.46
C LEU A 6 6.78 25.97 -40.69
N ASN A 7 7.10 26.48 -41.88
CA ASN A 7 7.07 27.93 -42.16
C ASN A 7 5.67 28.56 -42.01
N GLN A 8 4.61 27.79 -42.20
CA GLN A 8 3.21 28.24 -42.06
C GLN A 8 2.60 27.90 -40.70
N MET A 9 3.37 27.28 -39.80
CA MET A 9 2.90 26.85 -38.49
C MET A 9 2.57 28.07 -37.63
N GLN A 10 1.36 28.08 -37.09
CA GLN A 10 0.86 29.12 -36.19
C GLN A 10 0.75 28.61 -34.76
N ARG A 11 0.41 27.33 -34.60
CA ARG A 11 0.23 26.69 -33.29
C ARG A 11 1.03 25.40 -33.21
N HIS A 12 1.59 25.13 -32.03
CA HIS A 12 2.28 23.89 -31.72
C HIS A 12 1.68 23.31 -30.44
N LEU A 13 0.98 22.18 -30.59
CA LEU A 13 0.40 21.45 -29.48
C LEU A 13 1.41 20.44 -28.93
N LEU A 14 1.85 20.65 -27.69
CA LEU A 14 2.74 19.76 -26.97
C LEU A 14 1.91 18.83 -26.09
N ILE A 15 1.97 17.53 -26.34
CA ILE A 15 1.13 16.52 -25.70
C ILE A 15 1.99 15.74 -24.71
N CYS A 16 1.60 15.68 -23.43
CA CYS A 16 2.35 14.98 -22.40
C CYS A 16 2.16 13.45 -22.54
N ASN A 17 3.24 12.73 -22.83
CA ASN A 17 3.26 11.26 -22.86
C ASN A 17 4.16 10.69 -21.75
N GLY A 18 4.26 11.39 -20.61
CA GLY A 18 4.84 10.80 -19.39
C GLY A 18 4.00 9.61 -18.89
N ALA A 19 4.60 8.74 -18.06
CA ALA A 19 4.00 7.48 -17.62
C ALA A 19 2.57 7.66 -17.06
N THR A 20 2.35 8.65 -16.18
CA THR A 20 1.03 8.91 -15.59
C THR A 20 -0.01 9.35 -16.62
N CYS A 21 0.36 10.18 -17.60
CA CYS A 21 -0.55 10.58 -18.68
C CYS A 21 -0.81 9.42 -19.65
N MET A 22 0.20 8.60 -19.95
CA MET A 22 0.01 7.39 -20.77
C MET A 22 -0.98 6.43 -20.11
N GLY A 23 -0.88 6.22 -18.79
CA GLY A 23 -1.85 5.44 -18.02
C GLY A 23 -3.27 6.04 -18.00
N ALA A 24 -3.43 7.32 -18.32
CA ALA A 24 -4.70 8.01 -18.42
C ALA A 24 -5.15 8.28 -19.88
N GLY A 25 -4.62 7.54 -20.85
CA GLY A 25 -5.09 7.60 -22.24
C GLY A 25 -4.45 8.70 -23.10
N ALA A 26 -3.23 9.15 -22.79
CA ALA A 26 -2.53 10.15 -23.60
C ALA A 26 -2.28 9.72 -25.07
N GLU A 27 -2.27 8.42 -25.34
CA GLU A 27 -2.18 7.90 -26.71
C GLU A 27 -3.46 8.22 -27.50
N GLU A 28 -4.63 8.03 -26.89
CA GLU A 28 -5.95 8.35 -27.44
C GLU A 28 -6.09 9.86 -27.65
N VAL A 29 -5.72 10.67 -26.65
CA VAL A 29 -5.69 12.13 -26.77
C VAL A 29 -4.83 12.57 -27.96
N THR A 30 -3.66 11.95 -28.14
CA THR A 30 -2.79 12.26 -29.28
C THR A 30 -3.45 11.94 -30.62
N LYS A 31 -4.14 10.80 -30.72
CA LYS A 31 -4.85 10.41 -31.95
C LYS A 31 -5.99 11.35 -32.24
N GLN A 32 -6.84 11.64 -31.25
CA GLN A 32 -8.00 12.53 -31.37
C GLN A 32 -7.61 13.93 -31.85
N ILE A 33 -6.57 14.53 -31.25
CA ILE A 33 -6.05 15.84 -31.69
C ILE A 33 -5.57 15.80 -33.14
N ARG A 34 -4.78 14.79 -33.52
CA ARG A 34 -4.26 14.68 -34.89
C ARG A 34 -5.35 14.40 -35.91
N ASP A 35 -6.35 13.61 -35.55
CA ASP A 35 -7.48 13.33 -36.42
C ASP A 35 -8.35 14.58 -36.61
N GLU A 36 -8.55 15.39 -35.57
CA GLU A 36 -9.27 16.67 -35.69
C GLU A 36 -8.50 17.69 -36.55
N ILE A 37 -7.16 17.75 -36.44
CA ILE A 37 -6.32 18.59 -37.31
C ILE A 37 -6.52 18.20 -38.78
N ARG A 38 -6.42 16.90 -39.10
CA ARG A 38 -6.59 16.39 -40.47
C ARG A 38 -7.99 16.64 -41.02
N LYS A 39 -9.02 16.38 -40.19
CA LYS A 39 -10.43 16.57 -40.56
C LYS A 39 -10.72 18.01 -40.98
N ASN A 40 -10.10 18.97 -40.29
CA ASN A 40 -10.23 20.40 -40.59
C ASN A 40 -9.15 20.94 -41.54
N ARG A 41 -8.26 20.07 -42.05
CA ARG A 41 -7.15 20.42 -42.96
C ARG A 41 -6.21 21.48 -42.38
N LEU A 42 -5.90 21.36 -41.10
CA LEU A 42 -5.05 22.31 -40.36
C LEU A 42 -3.58 21.85 -40.27
N ASP A 43 -3.18 20.81 -41.02
CA ASP A 43 -1.86 20.19 -40.92
C ASP A 43 -0.68 21.15 -41.20
N GLU A 44 -0.88 22.20 -42.01
CA GLU A 44 0.14 23.23 -42.28
C GLU A 44 0.21 24.30 -41.19
N MET A 45 -0.86 24.47 -40.41
CA MET A 45 -1.02 25.53 -39.41
C MET A 45 -0.77 25.04 -37.98
N ILE A 46 -1.07 23.77 -37.68
CA ILE A 46 -0.98 23.18 -36.34
C ILE A 46 -0.06 21.97 -36.37
N HIS A 47 1.08 22.08 -35.66
CA HIS A 47 1.97 20.95 -35.44
C HIS A 47 1.70 20.30 -34.08
N THR A 48 2.00 19.00 -33.96
CA THR A 48 1.91 18.27 -32.69
C THR A 48 3.23 17.60 -32.35
N SER A 49 3.67 17.69 -31.10
CA SER A 49 4.80 16.90 -30.60
C SER A 49 4.45 16.21 -29.30
N ARG A 50 4.86 14.95 -29.19
CA ARG A 50 4.83 14.22 -27.92
C ARG A 50 5.99 14.71 -27.06
N THR A 51 5.70 14.94 -25.79
CA THR A 51 6.67 15.39 -24.79
C THR A 51 6.80 14.34 -23.70
N ARG A 52 7.91 14.40 -22.95
CA ARG A 52 8.04 13.65 -21.69
C ARG A 52 7.14 14.27 -20.61
N CYS A 53 7.33 13.89 -19.35
CA CYS A 53 6.56 14.43 -18.23
C CYS A 53 6.67 15.96 -18.14
N ASN A 54 5.51 16.64 -18.07
CA ASN A 54 5.40 18.09 -17.87
C ASN A 54 5.15 18.49 -16.40
N GLY A 55 5.29 17.56 -15.45
CA GLY A 55 5.22 17.85 -14.00
C GLY A 55 3.83 18.18 -13.46
N ARG A 56 2.76 17.83 -14.18
CA ARG A 56 1.36 18.08 -13.82
C ARG A 56 0.56 16.77 -13.81
N CYS A 57 1.11 15.74 -13.16
CA CYS A 57 0.56 14.38 -13.15
C CYS A 57 -0.84 14.26 -12.52
N LYS A 58 -1.22 15.21 -11.66
CA LYS A 58 -2.56 15.24 -11.07
C LYS A 58 -3.59 15.78 -12.08
N ASP A 59 -3.22 16.69 -12.99
CA ASP A 59 -4.11 17.23 -14.06
C ASP A 59 -4.07 16.41 -15.37
N LYS A 60 -3.61 15.16 -15.31
CA LYS A 60 -3.50 14.29 -16.48
C LYS A 60 -4.87 14.13 -17.17
N CYS A 61 -4.96 14.12 -18.51
CA CYS A 61 -3.87 14.31 -19.47
C CYS A 61 -3.56 15.80 -19.73
N VAL A 62 -2.31 16.13 -20.07
CA VAL A 62 -1.88 17.54 -20.23
C VAL A 62 -1.49 17.85 -21.67
N VAL A 63 -2.07 18.92 -22.22
CA VAL A 63 -1.74 19.49 -23.54
C VAL A 63 -1.40 20.96 -23.40
N ILE A 64 -0.37 21.43 -24.09
CA ILE A 64 0.07 22.83 -24.08
C ILE A 64 -0.04 23.39 -25.49
N ASP A 65 -0.73 24.52 -25.65
CA ASP A 65 -0.85 25.25 -26.91
C ASP A 65 0.13 26.43 -26.95
N TYR A 66 1.09 26.35 -27.87
CA TYR A 66 2.08 27.39 -28.09
C TYR A 66 1.81 28.10 -29.42
N PRO A 67 1.90 29.46 -29.53
CA PRO A 67 2.51 30.39 -28.59
C PRO A 67 1.59 30.94 -27.49
N LYS A 68 0.31 30.55 -27.44
CA LYS A 68 -0.65 31.07 -26.44
C LYS A 68 -0.19 30.83 -25.01
N GLY A 69 0.56 29.76 -24.77
CA GLY A 69 1.00 29.37 -23.44
C GLY A 69 -0.13 28.80 -22.59
N THR A 70 -1.25 28.41 -23.20
CA THR A 70 -2.39 27.80 -22.50
C THR A 70 -2.12 26.32 -22.25
N TRP A 71 -2.35 25.88 -21.02
CA TRP A 71 -2.22 24.50 -20.58
C TRP A 71 -3.60 23.95 -20.31
N TYR A 72 -3.91 22.79 -20.86
CA TYR A 72 -5.20 22.13 -20.74
C TYR A 72 -5.08 20.82 -19.98
N SER A 73 -6.10 20.55 -19.16
CA SER A 73 -6.41 19.24 -18.58
C SER A 73 -7.41 18.59 -19.51
N VAL A 74 -7.03 17.47 -20.13
CA VAL A 74 -7.82 16.76 -21.13
C VAL A 74 -8.37 15.49 -20.50
N GLN A 75 -9.67 15.51 -20.20
CA GLN A 75 -10.38 14.41 -19.56
C GLN A 75 -11.22 13.58 -20.54
N ASP A 76 -11.49 14.13 -21.72
CA ASP A 76 -12.37 13.53 -22.72
C ASP A 76 -11.99 13.94 -24.15
N GLU A 77 -12.68 13.32 -25.11
CA GLU A 77 -12.51 13.56 -26.53
C GLU A 77 -12.99 14.96 -26.95
N GLU A 78 -14.05 15.47 -26.31
CA GLU A 78 -14.62 16.78 -26.64
C GLU A 78 -13.60 17.89 -26.40
N THR A 79 -12.94 17.86 -25.25
CA THR A 79 -11.84 18.76 -24.90
C THR A 79 -10.69 18.66 -25.91
N SER A 80 -10.32 17.44 -26.33
CA SER A 80 -9.27 17.24 -27.34
C SER A 80 -9.59 17.94 -28.66
N ARG A 81 -10.83 17.84 -29.12
CA ARG A 81 -11.29 18.49 -30.37
C ARG A 81 -11.41 20.00 -30.19
N ALA A 82 -11.96 20.45 -29.05
CA ALA A 82 -12.13 21.86 -28.73
C ALA A 82 -10.81 22.63 -28.65
N ILE A 83 -9.73 21.98 -28.17
CA ILE A 83 -8.38 22.57 -28.19
C ILE A 83 -7.95 22.89 -29.63
N VAL A 84 -8.15 21.96 -30.58
CA VAL A 84 -7.79 22.19 -31.99
C VAL A 84 -8.61 23.33 -32.59
N GLN A 85 -9.91 23.36 -32.29
CA GLN A 85 -10.85 24.35 -32.81
C GLN A 85 -10.79 25.72 -32.10
N ASP A 86 -10.00 25.83 -31.03
CA ASP A 86 -9.89 27.04 -30.19
C ASP A 86 -11.20 27.41 -29.46
N THR A 87 -11.95 26.39 -29.04
CA THR A 87 -13.25 26.49 -28.37
C THR A 87 -13.29 25.78 -27.02
N ALA A 88 -12.12 25.40 -26.50
CA ALA A 88 -12.01 24.72 -25.21
C ALA A 88 -12.57 25.58 -24.07
N GLU A 89 -13.40 24.97 -23.22
CA GLU A 89 -14.00 25.64 -22.07
C GLU A 89 -12.94 26.05 -21.05
N GLU A 90 -13.21 27.13 -20.31
CA GLU A 90 -12.36 27.61 -19.21
C GLU A 90 -12.19 26.56 -18.10
N SER A 91 -13.17 25.66 -17.96
CA SER A 91 -13.12 24.48 -17.08
C SER A 91 -11.90 23.58 -17.34
N SER A 92 -11.47 23.49 -18.59
CA SER A 92 -10.34 22.66 -19.03
C SER A 92 -8.97 23.35 -18.91
N ILE A 93 -8.94 24.65 -18.62
CA ILE A 93 -7.69 25.43 -18.59
C ILE A 93 -7.03 25.32 -17.20
N ILE A 94 -5.76 24.95 -17.19
CA ILE A 94 -4.90 24.85 -16.01
C ILE A 94 -4.13 26.16 -15.81
N TYR A 95 -3.53 26.66 -16.90
CA TYR A 95 -2.75 27.89 -16.96
C TYR A 95 -3.01 28.62 -18.27
N SER A 96 -3.04 29.95 -18.23
CA SER A 96 -2.98 30.81 -19.41
C SER A 96 -1.85 31.82 -19.27
N VAL A 97 -1.50 32.51 -20.35
CA VAL A 97 -0.56 33.63 -20.32
C VAL A 97 -1.27 34.90 -20.73
N GLU A 98 -1.28 35.89 -19.86
CA GLU A 98 -1.87 37.20 -20.10
C GLU A 98 -0.82 38.27 -19.79
N HIS A 99 -0.60 39.20 -20.73
CA HIS A 99 0.41 40.25 -20.60
C HIS A 99 1.84 39.73 -20.26
N GLY A 100 2.17 38.50 -20.68
CA GLY A 100 3.44 37.85 -20.39
C GLY A 100 3.53 37.20 -18.99
N GLU A 101 2.49 37.30 -18.18
CA GLU A 101 2.40 36.64 -16.87
C GLU A 101 1.55 35.36 -16.95
N ARG A 102 1.96 34.35 -16.16
CA ARG A 102 1.24 33.08 -16.09
C ARG A 102 0.07 33.20 -15.11
N ILE A 103 -1.15 33.18 -15.65
CA ILE A 103 -2.38 33.12 -14.86
C ILE A 103 -2.67 31.68 -14.49
N ARG A 104 -3.10 31.47 -13.24
CA ARG A 104 -3.40 30.15 -12.69
C ARG A 104 -4.90 30.03 -12.47
N HIS A 105 -5.53 29.09 -13.15
CA HIS A 105 -6.98 28.87 -13.07
C HIS A 105 -7.34 28.06 -11.83
N GLU A 106 -8.60 28.17 -11.36
CA GLU A 106 -9.09 27.48 -10.15
C GLU A 106 -9.23 25.97 -10.35
N ASN A 107 -9.54 25.54 -11.57
CA ASN A 107 -9.74 24.13 -11.92
C ASN A 107 -8.45 23.32 -11.92
N ARG A 108 -7.29 23.99 -11.80
CA ARG A 108 -6.00 23.32 -11.68
C ARG A 108 -5.90 22.65 -10.32
N ILE A 109 -5.30 21.48 -10.28
CA ILE A 109 -4.92 20.88 -9.00
C ILE A 109 -3.75 21.69 -8.43
N LYS A 110 -3.91 22.25 -7.23
CA LYS A 110 -2.85 23.04 -6.59
C LYS A 110 -1.60 22.16 -6.45
N GLY A 111 -0.52 22.57 -7.09
CA GLY A 111 0.77 21.90 -6.92
C GLY A 111 1.31 22.13 -5.52
N ILE A 112 2.07 21.16 -5.02
CA ILE A 112 2.82 21.32 -3.77
C ILE A 112 3.91 22.37 -3.92
N ASP A 113 4.18 23.12 -2.85
CA ASP A 113 5.33 24.01 -2.82
C ASP A 113 6.61 23.19 -2.97
N LYS A 114 7.58 23.71 -3.73
CA LYS A 114 8.91 23.10 -3.76
C LYS A 114 9.43 23.02 -2.33
N TYR A 115 9.84 21.82 -1.92
CA TYR A 115 10.45 21.56 -0.61
C TYR A 115 11.45 22.66 -0.24
N LYS A 116 11.25 23.27 0.93
CA LYS A 116 12.19 24.22 1.54
C LYS A 116 12.52 23.70 2.94
N LYS A 117 13.78 23.33 3.15
CA LYS A 117 14.29 22.91 4.45
C LYS A 117 13.99 23.95 5.53
N GLY A 118 13.31 23.54 6.60
CA GLY A 118 13.08 24.37 7.77
C GLY A 118 14.39 24.62 8.53
N ARG A 119 14.59 25.83 9.07
CA ARG A 119 15.75 26.17 9.91
C ARG A 119 15.48 25.92 11.42
N GLY A 120 14.65 24.93 11.73
CA GLY A 120 14.20 24.61 13.09
C GLY A 120 14.94 23.43 13.72
N PRO A 121 14.59 23.05 14.96
CA PRO A 121 15.05 21.78 15.55
C PRO A 121 14.56 20.60 14.71
N LEU A 122 15.38 19.55 14.63
CA LEU A 122 15.07 18.34 13.87
C LEU A 122 13.74 17.74 14.34
N LYS A 123 12.79 17.58 13.42
CA LYS A 123 11.49 16.94 13.70
C LYS A 123 11.48 15.53 13.15
N LYS A 124 11.09 14.58 13.99
CA LYS A 124 10.91 13.18 13.59
C LYS A 124 9.43 12.87 13.41
N ALA A 125 9.13 12.06 12.41
CA ALA A 125 7.81 11.51 12.15
C ALA A 125 7.84 9.99 12.17
N VAL A 126 6.80 9.38 12.72
CA VAL A 126 6.52 7.95 12.67
C VAL A 126 5.31 7.77 11.76
N LEU A 127 5.51 7.06 10.64
CA LEU A 127 4.46 6.73 9.68
C LEU A 127 4.11 5.25 9.81
N PHE A 128 2.96 4.95 10.43
CA PHE A 128 2.46 3.59 10.52
C PHE A 128 1.82 3.15 9.21
N VAL A 129 2.23 1.99 8.67
CA VAL A 129 1.74 1.47 7.39
C VAL A 129 0.95 0.19 7.60
N GLY A 130 -0.38 0.28 7.51
CA GLY A 130 -1.24 -0.89 7.43
C GLY A 130 -1.20 -1.51 6.03
N HIS A 131 -1.56 -2.79 5.89
CA HIS A 131 -1.74 -3.36 4.54
C HIS A 131 -2.94 -2.73 3.82
N GLY A 132 -4.03 -2.49 4.57
CA GLY A 132 -5.31 -2.03 4.05
C GLY A 132 -6.22 -3.16 3.56
N SER A 133 -7.52 -2.89 3.58
CA SER A 133 -8.60 -3.84 3.34
C SER A 133 -9.67 -3.22 2.46
N ARG A 134 -10.33 -4.06 1.65
CA ARG A 134 -11.55 -3.65 0.92
C ARG A 134 -12.75 -3.44 1.85
N LEU A 135 -12.71 -4.04 3.05
CA LEU A 135 -13.70 -3.81 4.09
C LEU A 135 -13.25 -2.65 4.97
N GLU A 136 -13.98 -1.53 4.91
CA GLU A 136 -13.61 -0.31 5.61
C GLU A 136 -13.51 -0.47 7.13
N ALA A 137 -14.32 -1.36 7.72
CA ALA A 137 -14.23 -1.67 9.14
C ALA A 137 -12.82 -2.13 9.57
N GLY A 138 -12.12 -2.90 8.72
CA GLY A 138 -10.74 -3.30 9.00
C GLY A 138 -9.74 -2.16 8.89
N ASN A 139 -9.96 -1.19 8.00
CA ASN A 139 -9.11 0.01 7.89
C ASN A 139 -9.29 0.91 9.11
N GLU A 140 -10.53 1.05 9.58
CA GLU A 140 -10.85 1.81 10.78
C GLU A 140 -10.23 1.18 12.02
N GLU A 141 -10.15 -0.15 12.09
CA GLU A 141 -9.44 -0.82 13.19
C GLU A 141 -7.96 -0.45 13.26
N VAL A 142 -7.28 -0.35 12.11
CA VAL A 142 -5.89 0.12 12.06
C VAL A 142 -5.77 1.55 12.56
N ARG A 143 -6.63 2.47 12.10
CA ARG A 143 -6.58 3.89 12.48
C ARG A 143 -6.80 4.07 13.98
N GLN A 144 -7.82 3.42 14.52
CA GLN A 144 -8.10 3.45 15.96
C GLN A 144 -6.97 2.84 16.79
N PHE A 145 -6.33 1.78 16.29
CA PHE A 145 -5.22 1.14 16.97
C PHE A 145 -4.00 2.08 17.04
N VAL A 146 -3.69 2.78 15.96
CA VAL A 146 -2.62 3.78 15.94
C VAL A 146 -2.96 4.96 16.84
N GLU A 147 -4.19 5.48 16.81
CA GLU A 147 -4.60 6.59 17.70
C GLU A 147 -4.54 6.22 19.18
N GLN A 148 -4.87 4.98 19.55
CA GLN A 148 -4.66 4.50 20.92
C GLN A 148 -3.17 4.36 21.25
N THR A 149 -2.37 3.83 20.31
CA THR A 149 -0.93 3.66 20.48
C THR A 149 -0.21 4.99 20.67
N LYS A 150 -0.63 6.03 19.95
CA LYS A 150 -0.12 7.41 20.01
C LYS A 150 -0.15 8.03 21.41
N THR A 151 -1.07 7.59 22.28
CA THR A 151 -1.10 8.03 23.69
C THR A 151 0.12 7.58 24.51
N TYR A 152 0.91 6.63 23.99
CA TYR A 152 2.14 6.11 24.59
C TYR A 152 3.41 6.56 23.85
N ILE A 153 3.27 7.38 22.81
CA ILE A 153 4.37 7.90 22.00
C ILE A 153 4.70 9.31 22.48
N ASP A 154 5.98 9.69 22.46
CA ASP A 154 6.43 11.06 22.75
C ASP A 154 5.62 12.08 21.92
N PRO A 155 4.89 13.01 22.56
CA PRO A 155 4.09 14.02 21.85
C PRO A 155 4.90 14.93 20.91
N ALA A 156 6.23 14.97 21.04
CA ALA A 156 7.10 15.69 20.11
C ALA A 156 7.21 14.99 18.74
N LEU A 157 6.90 13.70 18.63
CA LEU A 157 6.91 12.96 17.37
C LEU A 157 5.64 13.22 16.58
N LEU A 158 5.79 13.49 15.28
CA LEU A 158 4.66 13.50 14.36
C LEU A 158 4.24 12.05 14.12
N VAL A 159 2.98 11.71 14.36
CA VAL A 159 2.45 10.35 14.12
C VAL A 159 1.39 10.42 13.04
N GLU A 160 1.56 9.62 12.00
CA GLU A 160 0.64 9.49 10.87
C GLU A 160 0.36 8.00 10.57
N THR A 161 -0.76 7.74 9.90
CA THR A 161 -1.15 6.40 9.44
C THR A 161 -1.47 6.42 7.96
N CYS A 162 -0.96 5.44 7.22
CA CYS A 162 -1.29 5.21 5.82
C CYS A 162 -1.44 3.72 5.53
N PHE A 163 -1.76 3.40 4.28
CA PHE A 163 -2.00 2.04 3.83
C PHE A 163 -1.19 1.72 2.58
N LEU A 164 -0.74 0.48 2.52
CA LEU A 164 -0.05 -0.07 1.37
C LEU A 164 -0.99 -0.20 0.16
N GLU A 165 -2.19 -0.72 0.37
CA GLU A 165 -3.19 -0.97 -0.69
C GLU A 165 -4.62 -0.78 -0.15
N PHE A 166 -5.60 -0.69 -1.06
CA PHE A 166 -7.06 -0.73 -0.81
C PHE A 166 -7.65 0.39 0.07
N ALA A 167 -6.84 1.25 0.66
CA ALA A 167 -7.28 2.31 1.53
C ALA A 167 -6.42 3.57 1.36
N SER A 168 -6.98 4.70 1.78
CA SER A 168 -6.30 5.99 1.81
C SER A 168 -6.12 6.49 3.25
N PRO A 169 -5.07 7.28 3.51
CA PRO A 169 -4.02 7.73 2.58
C PRO A 169 -3.06 6.61 2.17
N ASN A 170 -2.47 6.68 0.97
CA ASN A 170 -1.43 5.72 0.55
C ASN A 170 -0.05 6.11 1.15
N ILE A 171 1.00 5.33 0.90
CA ILE A 171 2.34 5.58 1.45
C ILE A 171 2.92 6.92 0.95
N GLU A 172 2.78 7.23 -0.34
CA GLU A 172 3.21 8.51 -0.92
C GLU A 172 2.55 9.69 -0.21
N ASP A 173 1.21 9.65 -0.06
CA ASP A 173 0.41 10.66 0.63
C ASP A 173 0.84 10.80 2.11
N GLY A 174 1.07 9.67 2.80
CA GLY A 174 1.49 9.65 4.20
C GLY A 174 2.88 10.25 4.41
N ILE A 175 3.84 9.92 3.54
CA ILE A 175 5.18 10.52 3.56
C ILE A 175 5.09 12.02 3.27
N GLN A 176 4.34 12.40 2.24
CA GLN A 176 4.16 13.80 1.88
C GLN A 176 3.59 14.60 3.05
N LEU A 177 2.57 14.08 3.73
CA LEU A 177 1.98 14.71 4.91
C LEU A 177 3.01 14.89 6.04
N CYS A 178 3.85 13.89 6.31
CA CYS A 178 4.93 14.01 7.30
C CYS A 178 5.89 15.17 6.94
N VAL A 179 6.31 15.24 5.67
CA VAL A 179 7.22 16.28 5.18
C VAL A 179 6.57 17.67 5.21
N GLU A 180 5.29 17.79 4.82
CA GLU A 180 4.54 19.05 4.89
C GLU A 180 4.39 19.57 6.32
N ARG A 181 4.29 18.66 7.30
CA ARG A 181 4.31 18.99 8.73
C ARG A 181 5.71 19.33 9.28
N GLY A 182 6.72 19.28 8.41
CA GLY A 182 8.09 19.70 8.65
C GLY A 182 8.99 18.61 9.22
N ALA A 183 8.71 17.34 8.94
CA ALA A 183 9.59 16.24 9.32
C ALA A 183 10.93 16.31 8.58
N ASP A 184 12.03 16.19 9.33
CA ASP A 184 13.40 16.00 8.83
C ASP A 184 13.77 14.51 8.79
N GLU A 185 13.08 13.69 9.57
CA GLU A 185 13.21 12.22 9.59
C GLU A 185 11.83 11.57 9.55
N VAL A 186 11.65 10.56 8.71
CA VAL A 186 10.43 9.75 8.62
C VAL A 186 10.78 8.28 8.87
N HIS A 187 10.25 7.73 9.95
CA HIS A 187 10.40 6.34 10.35
C HIS A 187 9.13 5.58 9.95
N VAL A 188 9.24 4.75 8.91
CA VAL A 188 8.12 4.01 8.31
C VAL A 188 7.98 2.66 9.03
N ILE A 189 6.88 2.47 9.77
CA ILE A 189 6.68 1.30 10.65
C ILE A 189 5.55 0.41 10.10
N PRO A 190 5.85 -0.78 9.56
CA PRO A 190 4.82 -1.68 9.05
C PRO A 190 3.98 -2.30 10.16
N ILE A 191 2.65 -2.19 10.05
CA ILE A 191 1.69 -2.98 10.81
C ILE A 191 1.36 -4.24 9.98
N ILE A 192 2.36 -5.10 9.82
CA ILE A 192 2.31 -6.33 9.02
C ILE A 192 2.88 -7.47 9.86
N LEU A 193 2.22 -8.63 9.85
CA LEU A 193 2.63 -9.79 10.66
C LEU A 193 3.92 -10.44 10.16
N LEU A 194 3.96 -10.80 8.89
CA LEU A 194 5.07 -11.51 8.26
C LEU A 194 5.46 -10.81 6.96
N HIS A 195 6.76 -10.79 6.68
CA HIS A 195 7.31 -10.27 5.44
C HIS A 195 6.88 -11.15 4.27
N ALA A 196 5.84 -10.77 3.52
CA ALA A 196 5.33 -11.56 2.40
C ALA A 196 5.38 -10.80 1.07
N GLY A 197 6.00 -11.43 0.08
CA GLY A 197 5.82 -11.14 -1.35
C GLY A 197 6.06 -9.68 -1.70
N HIS A 198 5.10 -9.08 -2.39
CA HIS A 198 5.13 -7.70 -2.85
C HIS A 198 5.40 -6.66 -1.74
N SER A 199 5.02 -6.91 -0.48
CA SER A 199 5.25 -5.95 0.61
C SER A 199 6.73 -5.70 0.92
N LYS A 200 7.61 -6.68 0.67
CA LYS A 200 9.08 -6.53 0.77
C LYS A 200 9.65 -5.56 -0.26
N MET A 201 8.91 -5.30 -1.33
CA MET A 201 9.37 -4.44 -2.43
C MET A 201 8.61 -3.12 -2.46
N HIS A 202 7.32 -3.14 -2.18
CA HIS A 202 6.45 -1.97 -2.36
C HIS A 202 6.77 -0.87 -1.34
N ILE A 203 6.85 -1.19 -0.04
CA ILE A 203 7.16 -0.15 0.96
C ILE A 203 8.58 0.41 0.72
N PRO A 204 9.62 -0.42 0.50
CA PRO A 204 10.93 0.08 0.09
C PRO A 204 10.93 0.93 -1.19
N ALA A 205 10.18 0.54 -2.22
CA ALA A 205 10.07 1.31 -3.46
C ALA A 205 9.50 2.72 -3.22
N GLU A 206 8.44 2.83 -2.43
CA GLU A 206 7.83 4.11 -2.07
C GLU A 206 8.79 4.98 -1.24
N ILE A 207 9.57 4.37 -0.35
CA ILE A 207 10.61 5.06 0.42
C ILE A 207 11.73 5.59 -0.49
N GLU A 208 12.21 4.80 -1.46
CA GLU A 208 13.25 5.24 -2.40
C GLU A 208 12.73 6.33 -3.34
N HIS A 209 11.49 6.19 -3.84
CA HIS A 209 10.82 7.24 -4.61
C HIS A 209 10.71 8.54 -3.79
N ALA A 210 10.32 8.46 -2.52
CA ALA A 210 10.28 9.62 -1.63
C ALA A 210 11.67 10.24 -1.40
N ARG A 211 12.74 9.44 -1.30
CA ARG A 211 14.11 9.93 -1.17
C ARG A 211 14.55 10.77 -2.37
N GLU A 212 14.13 10.41 -3.58
CA GLU A 212 14.43 11.20 -4.79
C GLU A 212 13.73 12.57 -4.77
N HIS A 213 12.52 12.62 -4.20
CA HIS A 213 11.70 13.83 -4.13
C HIS A 213 12.03 14.72 -2.91
N PHE A 214 12.50 14.12 -1.81
CA PHE A 214 12.80 14.79 -0.54
C PHE A 214 14.24 14.46 -0.08
N PRO A 215 15.28 14.91 -0.81
CA PRO A 215 16.67 14.49 -0.58
C PRO A 215 17.28 14.94 0.76
N ASP A 216 16.67 15.91 1.43
CA ASP A 216 17.08 16.41 2.75
C ASP A 216 16.39 15.67 3.91
N VAL A 217 15.40 14.81 3.64
CA VAL A 217 14.66 14.04 4.65
C VAL A 217 15.30 12.67 4.80
N ARG A 218 15.56 12.23 6.03
CA ARG A 218 16.07 10.88 6.30
C ARG A 218 14.92 9.91 6.45
N PHE A 219 15.01 8.77 5.78
CA PHE A 219 14.00 7.72 5.86
C PHE A 219 14.59 6.49 6.55
N THR A 220 13.85 5.93 7.51
CA THR A 220 14.19 4.65 8.15
C THR A 220 13.04 3.69 7.96
N TYR A 221 13.35 2.45 7.58
CA TYR A 221 12.36 1.38 7.45
C TYR A 221 12.37 0.49 8.70
N GLY A 222 11.22 0.43 9.37
CA GLY A 222 10.97 -0.41 10.53
C GLY A 222 10.83 -1.88 10.15
N GLN A 223 11.33 -2.77 11.00
CA GLN A 223 11.04 -4.20 10.88
C GLN A 223 9.52 -4.42 11.05
N THR A 224 8.96 -5.39 10.33
CA THR A 224 7.61 -5.88 10.61
C THR A 224 7.49 -6.52 12.00
N ILE A 225 6.28 -6.92 12.41
CA ILE A 225 6.05 -7.61 13.68
C ILE A 225 6.93 -8.87 13.79
N GLY A 226 6.90 -9.70 12.74
CA GLY A 226 7.71 -10.91 12.63
C GLY A 226 7.37 -11.98 13.67
N ILE A 227 8.35 -12.83 13.96
CA ILE A 227 8.27 -13.84 15.03
C ILE A 227 8.64 -13.16 16.34
N HIS A 228 7.67 -13.04 17.25
CA HIS A 228 7.86 -12.28 18.48
C HIS A 228 7.12 -12.92 19.66
N GLU A 229 7.73 -12.91 20.85
CA GLU A 229 7.21 -13.62 22.02
C GLU A 229 5.79 -13.16 22.40
N GLU A 230 5.56 -11.85 22.35
CA GLU A 230 4.27 -11.22 22.61
C GLU A 230 3.15 -11.71 21.69
N ILE A 231 3.46 -12.20 20.49
CA ILE A 231 2.45 -12.75 19.58
C ILE A 231 1.92 -14.09 20.09
N PHE A 232 2.75 -14.90 20.74
CA PHE A 232 2.28 -16.13 21.36
C PHE A 232 1.37 -15.85 22.56
N GLU A 233 1.62 -14.76 23.30
CA GLU A 233 0.71 -14.32 24.36
C GLU A 233 -0.66 -13.90 23.80
N ILE A 234 -0.70 -13.20 22.66
CA ILE A 234 -1.96 -12.90 21.96
C ILE A 234 -2.68 -14.20 21.58
N LEU A 235 -1.96 -15.12 20.93
CA LEU A 235 -2.54 -16.39 20.47
C LEU A 235 -3.12 -17.21 21.63
N LYS A 236 -2.40 -17.32 22.75
CA LYS A 236 -2.89 -17.96 23.96
C LYS A 236 -4.14 -17.26 24.52
N SER A 237 -4.15 -15.93 24.57
CA SER A 237 -5.34 -15.18 25.00
C SER A 237 -6.55 -15.46 24.09
N ARG A 238 -6.36 -15.53 22.78
CA ARG A 238 -7.44 -15.86 21.82
C ARG A 238 -7.96 -17.28 21.98
N LEU A 239 -7.12 -18.22 22.39
CA LEU A 239 -7.55 -19.56 22.78
C LEU A 239 -8.36 -19.53 24.08
N THR A 240 -7.92 -18.78 25.10
CA THR A 240 -8.65 -18.63 26.38
C THR A 240 -10.05 -18.05 26.19
N GLU A 241 -10.21 -17.09 25.29
CA GLU A 241 -11.51 -16.47 24.98
C GLU A 241 -12.56 -17.46 24.44
N VAL A 242 -12.13 -18.56 23.82
CA VAL A 242 -13.02 -19.64 23.35
C VAL A 242 -13.13 -20.81 24.33
N GLY A 243 -12.71 -20.61 25.58
CA GLY A 243 -12.79 -21.61 26.64
C GLY A 243 -11.72 -22.70 26.56
N PHE A 244 -10.62 -22.47 25.85
CA PHE A 244 -9.44 -23.34 25.88
C PHE A 244 -8.42 -22.81 26.90
N ASN A 245 -8.06 -23.61 27.91
CA ASN A 245 -7.01 -23.23 28.86
C ASN A 245 -5.62 -23.66 28.33
N PRO A 246 -4.72 -22.73 27.95
CA PRO A 246 -3.42 -23.06 27.38
C PRO A 246 -2.44 -23.71 28.35
N ASP A 247 -2.69 -23.61 29.66
CA ASP A 247 -1.82 -24.17 30.71
C ASP A 247 -2.26 -25.58 31.16
N GLU A 248 -3.30 -26.13 30.54
CA GLU A 248 -3.82 -27.48 30.80
C GLU A 248 -3.56 -28.44 29.63
N LYS A 249 -3.55 -29.72 29.96
CA LYS A 249 -3.44 -30.80 28.99
C LYS A 249 -4.77 -31.07 28.29
N HIS A 250 -4.77 -31.09 26.97
CA HIS A 250 -5.94 -31.43 26.15
C HIS A 250 -5.62 -32.59 25.20
N ASP A 251 -5.90 -33.82 25.64
CA ASP A 251 -5.48 -35.07 24.97
C ASP A 251 -6.15 -35.36 23.62
N ASP A 252 -7.24 -34.68 23.28
CA ASP A 252 -8.04 -34.90 22.08
C ASP A 252 -8.27 -33.62 21.24
N THR A 253 -7.57 -32.54 21.58
CA THR A 253 -7.74 -31.23 20.94
C THR A 253 -6.60 -30.96 19.95
N ALA A 254 -6.96 -30.47 18.76
CA ALA A 254 -6.03 -29.91 17.79
C ALA A 254 -6.18 -28.39 17.70
N ILE A 255 -5.06 -27.70 17.51
CA ILE A 255 -5.03 -26.28 17.17
C ILE A 255 -4.66 -26.15 15.69
N LEU A 256 -5.56 -25.59 14.88
CA LEU A 256 -5.28 -25.27 13.48
C LEU A 256 -4.96 -23.78 13.38
N LEU A 257 -3.67 -23.43 13.27
CA LEU A 257 -3.25 -22.03 13.06
C LEU A 257 -3.43 -21.66 11.58
N ILE A 258 -4.19 -20.60 11.32
CA ILE A 258 -4.62 -20.24 9.96
C ILE A 258 -4.05 -18.87 9.58
N ALA A 259 -3.26 -18.82 8.51
CA ALA A 259 -2.81 -17.57 7.90
C ALA A 259 -3.48 -17.32 6.55
N ARG A 260 -3.28 -16.12 6.00
CA ARG A 260 -3.68 -15.83 4.61
C ARG A 260 -2.95 -16.72 3.61
N GLY A 261 -1.64 -16.90 3.80
CA GLY A 261 -0.73 -17.48 2.81
C GLY A 261 -0.29 -16.46 1.76
N GLY A 262 0.91 -16.64 1.22
CA GLY A 262 1.49 -15.77 0.20
C GLY A 262 2.35 -16.53 -0.81
N SER A 263 2.81 -15.83 -1.84
CA SER A 263 3.73 -16.36 -2.86
C SER A 263 5.18 -16.44 -2.37
N ASP A 264 5.51 -15.80 -1.24
CA ASP A 264 6.86 -15.79 -0.69
C ASP A 264 7.12 -17.02 0.20
N PRO A 265 8.04 -17.90 -0.21
CA PRO A 265 8.33 -19.12 0.53
C PRO A 265 8.93 -18.86 1.92
N TYR A 266 9.65 -17.74 2.12
CA TYR A 266 10.22 -17.41 3.43
C TYR A 266 9.13 -16.98 4.41
N ALA A 267 8.16 -16.20 3.97
CA ALA A 267 7.00 -15.82 4.78
C ALA A 267 6.20 -17.04 5.23
N ASN A 268 5.98 -17.97 4.29
CA ASN A 268 5.29 -19.22 4.57
C ASN A 268 6.11 -20.09 5.54
N GLY A 269 7.43 -20.16 5.37
CA GLY A 269 8.33 -20.87 6.28
C GLY A 269 8.34 -20.29 7.71
N ASP A 270 8.33 -18.96 7.84
CA ASP A 270 8.22 -18.30 9.14
C ASP A 270 6.88 -18.62 9.82
N PHE A 271 5.79 -18.73 9.05
CA PHE A 271 4.51 -19.15 9.59
C PHE A 271 4.55 -20.57 10.15
N TYR A 272 5.17 -21.52 9.45
CA TYR A 272 5.39 -22.87 9.98
C TYR A 272 6.27 -22.87 11.24
N LYS A 273 7.30 -22.02 11.28
CA LYS A 273 8.13 -21.83 12.47
C LYS A 273 7.30 -21.30 13.64
N ILE A 274 6.42 -20.32 13.42
CA ILE A 274 5.47 -19.83 14.43
C ILE A 274 4.55 -20.95 14.90
N THR A 275 3.98 -21.75 14.00
CA THR A 275 3.13 -22.88 14.37
C THR A 275 3.88 -23.87 15.27
N ARG A 276 5.12 -24.22 14.92
CA ARG A 276 5.93 -25.12 15.77
C ARG A 276 6.23 -24.50 17.13
N LEU A 277 6.62 -23.22 17.17
CA LEU A 277 6.90 -22.53 18.43
C LEU A 277 5.66 -22.38 19.31
N LEU A 278 4.47 -22.20 18.71
CA LEU A 278 3.21 -22.23 19.43
C LEU A 278 2.96 -23.61 20.03
N TRP A 279 3.25 -24.69 19.29
CA TRP A 279 3.10 -26.05 19.79
C TRP A 279 3.96 -26.31 21.03
N GLU A 280 5.23 -25.87 21.06
CA GLU A 280 6.08 -25.99 22.26
C GLU A 280 5.52 -25.27 23.51
N LYS A 281 4.54 -24.38 23.32
CA LYS A 281 3.91 -23.59 24.39
C LYS A 281 2.54 -24.13 24.81
N LEU A 282 2.04 -25.21 24.21
CA LEU A 282 0.72 -25.76 24.46
C LEU A 282 0.80 -27.28 24.73
N ASP A 283 0.05 -27.77 25.72
CA ASP A 283 -0.04 -29.20 26.02
C ASP A 283 -1.18 -29.86 25.22
N VAL A 284 -0.99 -29.93 23.90
CA VAL A 284 -1.89 -30.56 22.92
C VAL A 284 -1.12 -31.54 22.03
N PRO A 285 -1.77 -32.63 21.58
CA PRO A 285 -1.13 -33.60 20.70
C PRO A 285 -0.93 -33.11 19.27
N ILE A 286 -1.68 -32.09 18.81
CA ILE A 286 -1.73 -31.68 17.41
C ILE A 286 -1.77 -30.14 17.31
N VAL A 287 -0.79 -29.58 16.60
CA VAL A 287 -0.84 -28.20 16.10
C VAL A 287 -0.47 -28.19 14.62
N GLU A 288 -1.39 -27.78 13.76
CA GLU A 288 -1.21 -27.79 12.30
C GLU A 288 -1.28 -26.36 11.74
N SER A 289 -0.64 -26.15 10.59
CA SER A 289 -0.71 -24.89 9.84
C SER A 289 -1.67 -25.06 8.66
N ALA A 290 -2.47 -24.04 8.37
CA ALA A 290 -3.24 -23.95 7.13
C ALA A 290 -3.32 -22.53 6.59
N PHE A 291 -3.69 -22.43 5.31
CA PHE A 291 -3.78 -21.17 4.59
C PHE A 291 -5.17 -20.95 3.97
N MET A 292 -5.63 -19.70 4.02
CA MET A 292 -6.90 -19.29 3.39
C MET A 292 -6.81 -19.19 1.87
N GLY A 293 -5.60 -19.07 1.31
CA GLY A 293 -5.36 -19.05 -0.13
C GLY A 293 -3.88 -18.89 -0.51
N VAL A 294 -3.64 -18.73 -1.81
CA VAL A 294 -2.31 -18.54 -2.46
C VAL A 294 -1.38 -19.75 -2.38
N THR A 295 -1.29 -20.40 -1.22
CA THR A 295 -0.44 -21.57 -0.96
C THR A 295 -1.22 -22.66 -0.23
N THR A 296 -0.60 -23.82 -0.06
CA THR A 296 -1.15 -25.01 0.58
C THR A 296 -0.36 -25.38 1.84
N PRO A 297 -0.94 -26.15 2.79
CA PRO A 297 -2.26 -26.77 2.76
C PRO A 297 -3.42 -25.78 2.97
N SER A 298 -4.56 -26.05 2.35
CA SER A 298 -5.79 -25.28 2.59
C SER A 298 -6.36 -25.55 3.99
N VAL A 299 -7.29 -24.72 4.45
CA VAL A 299 -8.00 -24.93 5.73
C VAL A 299 -8.67 -26.30 5.74
N GLU A 300 -9.36 -26.69 4.67
CA GLU A 300 -10.01 -27.99 4.53
C GLU A 300 -8.99 -29.14 4.69
N GLN A 301 -7.84 -29.04 4.03
CA GLN A 301 -6.76 -30.03 4.15
C GLN A 301 -6.19 -30.09 5.58
N GLY A 302 -6.07 -28.95 6.26
CA GLY A 302 -5.64 -28.87 7.65
C GLY A 302 -6.63 -29.53 8.61
N ILE A 303 -7.93 -29.29 8.43
CA ILE A 303 -9.01 -29.93 9.19
C ILE A 303 -8.98 -31.45 9.00
N GLU A 304 -8.93 -31.93 7.75
CA GLU A 304 -8.87 -33.37 7.45
C GLU A 304 -7.66 -34.05 8.12
N ARG A 305 -6.50 -33.37 8.12
CA ARG A 305 -5.30 -33.86 8.80
C ARG A 305 -5.50 -33.97 10.31
N CYS A 306 -6.04 -32.93 10.95
CA CYS A 306 -6.33 -32.94 12.39
C CYS A 306 -7.25 -34.12 12.76
N ILE A 307 -8.31 -34.34 11.98
CA ILE A 307 -9.25 -35.45 12.19
C ILE A 307 -8.56 -36.81 12.03
N ARG A 308 -7.76 -36.99 10.97
CA ARG A 308 -7.02 -38.25 10.74
C ARG A 308 -5.99 -38.55 11.83
N LEU A 309 -5.46 -37.52 12.48
CA LEU A 309 -4.57 -37.64 13.63
C LEU A 309 -5.31 -37.92 14.95
N GLY A 310 -6.64 -37.94 14.93
CA GLY A 310 -7.48 -38.37 16.06
C GLY A 310 -8.11 -37.24 16.86
N ALA A 311 -8.05 -35.99 16.39
CA ALA A 311 -8.68 -34.87 17.08
C ALA A 311 -10.21 -35.06 17.20
N LYS A 312 -10.73 -34.84 18.40
CA LYS A 312 -12.18 -34.74 18.70
C LYS A 312 -12.66 -33.32 18.85
N LYS A 313 -11.72 -32.40 19.07
CA LYS A 313 -11.97 -30.97 19.11
C LYS A 313 -10.92 -30.24 18.28
N ILE A 314 -11.34 -29.27 17.47
CA ILE A 314 -10.43 -28.47 16.64
C ILE A 314 -10.71 -26.99 16.90
N VAL A 315 -9.69 -26.28 17.39
CA VAL A 315 -9.73 -24.82 17.50
C VAL A 315 -9.06 -24.22 16.26
N MET A 316 -9.86 -23.58 15.41
CA MET A 316 -9.41 -22.76 14.30
C MET A 316 -8.90 -21.43 14.88
N LEU A 317 -7.59 -21.20 14.80
CA LEU A 317 -6.92 -20.04 15.39
C LEU A 317 -6.43 -19.08 14.30
N PRO A 318 -7.12 -17.95 14.07
CA PRO A 318 -6.75 -17.01 13.01
C PRO A 318 -5.46 -16.22 13.36
N TYR A 319 -4.45 -16.29 12.49
CA TYR A 319 -3.25 -15.47 12.54
C TYR A 319 -3.41 -14.21 11.67
N PHE A 320 -4.30 -13.32 12.12
CA PHE A 320 -4.65 -12.07 11.44
C PHE A 320 -4.68 -10.90 12.42
N LEU A 321 -4.32 -9.69 11.95
CA LEU A 321 -4.30 -8.49 12.78
C LEU A 321 -5.69 -7.96 13.10
N PHE A 322 -6.54 -7.87 12.08
CA PHE A 322 -7.81 -7.15 12.11
C PHE A 322 -8.89 -7.94 11.37
N THR A 323 -10.14 -7.51 11.53
CA THR A 323 -11.27 -8.12 10.84
C THR A 323 -11.19 -7.99 9.31
N GLY A 324 -12.01 -8.76 8.59
CA GLY A 324 -12.11 -8.69 7.14
C GLY A 324 -12.85 -9.87 6.52
N VAL A 325 -12.89 -9.88 5.18
CA VAL A 325 -13.59 -10.89 4.37
C VAL A 325 -13.15 -12.33 4.70
N LEU A 326 -11.88 -12.53 5.11
CA LEU A 326 -11.37 -13.85 5.47
C LEU A 326 -11.94 -14.38 6.80
N MET A 327 -12.21 -13.49 7.76
CA MET A 327 -12.87 -13.87 9.02
C MET A 327 -14.30 -14.32 8.77
N GLU A 328 -15.06 -13.58 7.95
CA GLU A 328 -16.42 -13.98 7.54
C GLU A 328 -16.43 -15.33 6.82
N ARG A 329 -15.42 -15.59 5.99
CA ARG A 329 -15.27 -16.87 5.30
C ARG A 329 -14.97 -18.03 6.26
N MET A 330 -14.09 -17.82 7.24
CA MET A 330 -13.80 -18.84 8.27
C MET A 330 -15.04 -19.16 9.13
N ALA A 331 -15.85 -18.15 9.48
CA ALA A 331 -17.09 -18.39 10.22
C ALA A 331 -18.06 -19.30 9.44
N LYS A 332 -18.16 -19.14 8.12
CA LYS A 332 -18.94 -20.04 7.24
C LYS A 332 -18.34 -21.44 7.17
N MET A 333 -17.01 -21.54 7.09
CA MET A 333 -16.31 -22.83 7.07
C MET A 333 -16.58 -23.64 8.35
N VAL A 334 -16.60 -23.00 9.52
CA VAL A 334 -16.92 -23.66 10.80
C VAL A 334 -18.30 -24.28 10.75
N GLN A 335 -19.32 -23.54 10.28
CA GLN A 335 -20.68 -24.08 10.13
C GLN A 335 -20.70 -25.32 9.22
N GLN A 336 -20.00 -25.25 8.08
CA GLN A 336 -19.89 -26.37 7.14
C GLN A 336 -19.18 -27.59 7.76
N PHE A 337 -18.10 -27.39 8.50
CA PHE A 337 -17.37 -28.48 9.14
C PHE A 337 -18.16 -29.11 10.29
N THR A 338 -18.89 -28.31 11.08
CA THR A 338 -19.79 -28.82 12.12
C THR A 338 -20.90 -29.69 11.52
N GLU A 339 -21.46 -29.32 10.36
CA GLU A 339 -22.45 -30.14 9.66
C GLU A 339 -21.83 -31.41 9.04
N GLN A 340 -20.58 -31.33 8.57
CA GLN A 340 -19.91 -32.43 7.87
C GLN A 340 -19.33 -33.48 8.83
N TYR A 341 -18.89 -33.09 10.02
CA TYR A 341 -18.19 -33.95 10.97
C TYR A 341 -18.88 -33.92 12.34
N GLU A 342 -19.94 -34.72 12.49
CA GLU A 342 -20.79 -34.74 13.71
C GLU A 342 -20.04 -35.17 14.99
N ASP A 343 -18.95 -35.94 14.86
CA ASP A 343 -18.15 -36.44 15.99
C ASP A 343 -16.97 -35.50 16.38
N VAL A 344 -16.91 -34.29 15.83
CA VAL A 344 -15.81 -33.34 16.04
C VAL A 344 -16.35 -31.95 16.38
N ASP A 345 -15.90 -31.41 17.52
CA ASP A 345 -16.25 -30.05 17.93
C ASP A 345 -15.34 -29.02 17.26
N PHE A 346 -15.93 -28.00 16.62
CA PHE A 346 -15.19 -26.90 16.00
C PHE A 346 -15.39 -25.60 16.75
N LEU A 347 -14.28 -24.92 17.08
CA LEU A 347 -14.29 -23.58 17.66
C LEU A 347 -13.49 -22.64 16.77
N LEU A 348 -13.97 -21.40 16.61
CA LEU A 348 -13.25 -20.34 15.94
C LEU A 348 -12.82 -19.29 16.97
N ALA A 349 -11.50 -19.17 17.17
CA ALA A 349 -10.93 -18.10 17.98
C ALA A 349 -11.00 -16.76 17.24
N ASN A 350 -10.84 -15.68 18.00
CA ASN A 350 -10.84 -14.33 17.44
C ASN A 350 -9.46 -13.98 16.83
N TYR A 351 -9.43 -12.99 15.94
CA TYR A 351 -8.18 -12.42 15.39
C TYR A 351 -7.50 -11.52 16.44
N PHE A 352 -6.31 -10.96 16.15
CA PHE A 352 -5.49 -10.28 17.17
C PHE A 352 -6.14 -9.01 17.70
N GLY A 353 -6.76 -8.20 16.85
CA GLY A 353 -7.45 -6.97 17.19
C GLY A 353 -6.61 -6.02 18.04
N TYR A 354 -7.29 -5.25 18.89
CA TYR A 354 -6.67 -4.31 19.83
C TYR A 354 -6.04 -5.01 21.05
N HIS A 355 -5.04 -5.86 20.82
CA HIS A 355 -4.36 -6.52 21.93
C HIS A 355 -3.26 -5.64 22.54
N PRO A 356 -3.18 -5.48 23.88
CA PRO A 356 -2.12 -4.70 24.52
C PRO A 356 -0.71 -5.17 24.15
N ASN A 357 -0.51 -6.48 24.00
CA ASN A 357 0.76 -7.07 23.57
C ASN A 357 1.10 -6.72 22.11
N LEU A 358 0.11 -6.56 21.22
CA LEU A 358 0.37 -6.10 19.84
C LEU A 358 0.90 -4.66 19.85
N LYS A 359 0.30 -3.79 20.68
CA LYS A 359 0.78 -2.42 20.88
C LYS A 359 2.23 -2.41 21.38
N LYS A 360 2.55 -3.29 22.34
CA LYS A 360 3.93 -3.43 22.85
C LYS A 360 4.91 -3.76 21.72
N VAL A 361 4.57 -4.68 20.83
CA VAL A 361 5.43 -4.99 19.66
C VAL A 361 5.60 -3.79 18.74
N LEU A 362 4.51 -3.05 18.44
CA LEU A 362 4.63 -1.88 17.57
C LEU A 362 5.50 -0.77 18.17
N LEU A 363 5.38 -0.52 19.47
CA LEU A 363 6.24 0.46 20.16
C LEU A 363 7.71 0.02 20.13
N GLU A 364 7.99 -1.28 20.32
CA GLU A 364 9.35 -1.81 20.18
C GLU A 364 9.91 -1.63 18.77
N ARG A 365 9.11 -1.93 17.72
CA ARG A 365 9.52 -1.73 16.31
C ARG A 365 9.74 -0.26 15.97
N MET A 366 8.94 0.62 16.55
CA MET A 366 9.12 2.06 16.45
C MET A 366 10.43 2.51 17.12
N ASP A 367 10.70 2.07 18.34
CA ASP A 367 11.92 2.44 19.08
C ASP A 367 13.17 1.95 18.32
N GLN A 368 13.15 0.71 17.82
CA GLN A 368 14.20 0.16 16.96
C GLN A 368 14.43 0.98 15.68
N ALA A 369 13.38 1.55 15.10
CA ALA A 369 13.52 2.42 13.94
C ALA A 369 14.01 3.83 14.32
N LEU A 370 13.68 4.33 15.50
CA LEU A 370 14.10 5.65 15.99
C LEU A 370 15.57 5.68 16.43
N ASP A 371 16.07 4.57 16.97
CA ASP A 371 17.45 4.42 17.45
C ASP A 371 18.42 3.83 16.40
N GLY A 372 17.88 3.34 15.27
CA GLY A 372 18.64 2.82 14.14
C GLY A 372 19.04 1.35 14.26
N THR A 373 18.44 0.58 15.17
CA THR A 373 18.68 -0.86 15.37
C THR A 373 17.71 -1.77 14.57
N SER A 374 16.72 -1.17 13.90
CA SER A 374 15.74 -1.88 13.06
C SER A 374 16.41 -2.69 11.95
N THR A 375 16.06 -3.97 11.88
CA THR A 375 16.50 -4.85 10.78
C THR A 375 15.74 -4.59 9.48
N GLY A 376 14.67 -3.78 9.48
CA GLY A 376 13.94 -3.43 8.25
C GLY A 376 14.83 -2.72 7.23
N MET A 377 15.88 -2.04 7.66
CA MET A 377 16.86 -1.43 6.76
C MET A 377 17.55 -2.43 5.82
N ILE A 378 17.67 -3.71 6.23
CA ILE A 378 18.20 -4.78 5.39
C ILE A 378 17.28 -5.02 4.18
N ASP A 379 15.97 -4.97 4.36
CA ASP A 379 15.02 -5.12 3.25
C ASP A 379 15.11 -3.95 2.28
N LEU A 380 15.31 -2.73 2.79
CA LEU A 380 15.54 -1.54 1.96
C LEU A 380 16.84 -1.66 1.14
N GLU A 381 17.90 -2.21 1.74
CA GLU A 381 19.16 -2.49 1.03
C GLU A 381 19.01 -3.60 -0.02
N ASN A 382 18.27 -4.67 0.30
CA ASN A 382 17.97 -5.74 -0.64
C ASN A 382 17.16 -5.23 -1.83
N PHE A 383 16.19 -4.34 -1.58
CA PHE A 383 15.43 -3.67 -2.62
C PHE A 383 16.33 -2.85 -3.55
N ARG A 384 17.23 -2.02 -3.01
CA ARG A 384 18.17 -1.22 -3.80
C ARG A 384 19.03 -2.10 -4.73
N LYS A 385 19.57 -3.20 -4.21
CA LYS A 385 20.33 -4.17 -5.02
C LYS A 385 19.49 -4.76 -6.15
N TYR A 386 18.25 -5.16 -5.83
CA TYR A 386 17.33 -5.68 -6.85
C TYR A 386 17.03 -4.63 -7.94
N ALA A 387 16.76 -3.38 -7.55
CA ALA A 387 16.44 -2.29 -8.47
C ALA A 387 17.63 -1.90 -9.37
N GLU A 388 18.87 -2.00 -8.86
CA GLU A 388 20.08 -1.82 -9.68
C GLU A 388 20.20 -2.88 -10.78
N GLU A 389 19.81 -4.12 -10.50
CA GLU A 389 19.89 -5.25 -11.44
C GLU A 389 18.74 -5.29 -12.45
N HIS A 390 17.52 -4.91 -12.04
CA HIS A 390 16.29 -5.12 -12.82
C HIS A 390 15.60 -3.82 -13.27
N GLY A 391 16.07 -2.65 -12.81
CA GLY A 391 15.41 -1.36 -13.01
C GLY A 391 14.24 -1.12 -12.04
N TYR A 392 13.76 0.13 -11.99
CA TYR A 392 12.68 0.56 -11.08
C TYR A 392 11.25 0.18 -11.56
N GLU A 393 11.10 -0.56 -12.65
CA GLU A 393 9.78 -0.89 -13.21
C GLU A 393 9.09 -2.00 -12.38
N HIS A 394 8.44 -1.60 -11.29
CA HIS A 394 7.39 -2.40 -10.67
C HIS A 394 6.08 -2.17 -11.41
N HIS A 395 5.73 -3.11 -12.30
CA HIS A 395 4.40 -3.17 -12.86
C HIS A 395 3.38 -3.48 -11.76
N HIS A 396 2.52 -2.51 -11.43
CA HIS A 396 1.28 -2.75 -10.69
C HIS A 396 0.30 -3.54 -11.58
N HIS A 397 0.54 -4.84 -11.76
CA HIS A 397 -0.49 -5.74 -12.26
C HIS A 397 -1.32 -6.22 -11.06
N HIS A 398 -2.44 -5.52 -10.84
CA HIS A 398 -3.56 -5.99 -10.03
C HIS A 398 -4.46 -6.93 -10.84
#